data_AF-A0A543PNK4-F1
#
_entry.id   AF-A0A543PNK4-F1
#
_cell.length_a   1.000
_cell.length_b   1.000
_cell.length_c   1.000
_cell.angle_alpha   90.00
_cell.angle_beta   90.00
_cell.angle_gamma   90.00
#
_symmetry.space_group_name_H-M   'P 1'
#
loop_
_entity.id
_entity.type
_entity.pdbx_description
1 polymer ?
#
loop_
_entity_poly.entity_id
_entity_poly.type
_entity_poly.pdbx_seq_one_letter_code
_entity_poly.pdbx_strand_id
1 'polypeptide(L)'
;MGQQPQTRREVKEAQRPRGWLVPAVIGLLAIAVIAAAVWFGKGLLTSSEPTGSPSAIAGATSSAVPSTSLPTPSASSDTGTTAPPTTETDSLAAAVASCRTAWTTQATARNDAYRSLSQWDAHLKIMNDLQANKITLAQAKAAWPKTTEQAAENIVAFRNADKALAASQEKCAVDAAAAGPKADAVRQCAASMKTVDGVLAKARVAIAPWETHLKDQSHFKAGGMTPAAAEAAWRVLWQKGLATLPPWSAVALQGQQAPCNLPT
;
A
#
# COMPACT_ATOMS: atom_id res chain seq x y z
N MET A 1 -7.35 -40.28 51.25
CA MET A 1 -8.82 -40.33 51.09
C MET A 1 -9.10 -40.43 49.59
N GLY A 2 -9.49 -41.62 49.12
CA GLY A 2 -9.57 -41.93 47.69
C GLY A 2 -10.87 -41.42 47.06
N GLN A 3 -10.76 -40.75 45.91
CA GLN A 3 -11.90 -40.44 45.05
C GLN A 3 -12.38 -41.73 44.37
N GLN A 4 -13.66 -42.06 44.56
CA GLN A 4 -14.34 -43.11 43.82
C GLN A 4 -14.42 -42.75 42.32
N PRO A 5 -14.19 -43.70 41.40
CA PRO A 5 -14.42 -43.47 39.98
C PRO A 5 -15.93 -43.39 39.71
N GLN A 6 -16.37 -42.27 39.13
CA GLN A 6 -17.75 -42.08 38.72
C GLN A 6 -18.16 -43.17 37.72
N THR A 7 -19.30 -43.81 38.01
CA THR A 7 -19.80 -44.90 37.17
C THR A 7 -20.25 -44.38 35.82
N ARG A 8 -20.11 -45.21 34.78
CA ARG A 8 -20.48 -44.93 33.37
C ARG A 8 -21.94 -44.45 33.19
N ARG A 9 -22.78 -44.59 34.21
CA ARG A 9 -24.19 -44.18 34.24
C ARG A 9 -24.35 -42.69 34.51
N GLU A 10 -23.51 -42.08 35.34
CA GLU A 10 -23.60 -40.64 35.68
C GLU A 10 -23.13 -39.74 34.52
N VAL A 11 -22.11 -40.18 33.77
CA VAL A 11 -21.64 -39.47 32.56
C VAL A 11 -22.73 -39.42 31.48
N LYS A 12 -23.62 -40.43 31.42
CA LYS A 12 -24.72 -40.49 30.45
C LYS A 12 -25.92 -39.60 30.82
N GLU A 13 -26.10 -39.26 32.09
CA GLU A 13 -27.16 -38.33 32.49
C GLU A 13 -26.76 -36.86 32.32
N ALA A 14 -25.49 -36.52 32.46
CA ALA A 14 -24.98 -35.18 32.17
C ALA A 14 -25.07 -34.79 30.67
N GLN A 15 -25.21 -35.77 29.77
CA GLN A 15 -25.31 -35.55 28.33
C GLN A 15 -26.75 -35.59 27.79
N ARG A 16 -27.80 -35.61 28.62
CA ARG A 16 -29.17 -35.48 28.11
C ARG A 16 -29.38 -34.06 27.55
N PRO A 17 -29.60 -33.90 26.22
CA PRO A 17 -29.76 -32.58 25.63
C PRO A 17 -31.12 -32.00 26.06
N ARG A 18 -31.06 -30.92 26.85
CA ARG A 18 -32.23 -30.06 27.12
C ARG A 18 -32.61 -29.40 25.81
N GLY A 19 -33.66 -29.93 25.19
CA GLY A 19 -34.13 -29.54 23.88
C GLY A 19 -34.70 -28.13 23.81
N TRP A 20 -34.76 -27.68 22.55
CA TRP A 20 -35.94 -27.05 21.96
C TRP A 20 -36.12 -25.51 22.07
N LEU A 21 -35.03 -24.75 22.02
CA LEU A 21 -35.08 -23.29 21.78
C LEU A 21 -34.05 -22.75 20.76
N VAL A 22 -33.38 -23.62 19.99
CA VAL A 22 -32.31 -23.20 19.05
C VAL A 22 -32.76 -22.88 17.60
N PRO A 23 -33.89 -23.36 17.03
CA PRO A 23 -34.15 -23.04 15.62
C PRO A 23 -34.60 -21.60 15.37
N ALA A 24 -35.09 -20.87 16.39
CA ALA A 24 -35.55 -19.48 16.24
C ALA A 24 -34.42 -18.46 16.09
N VAL A 25 -33.27 -18.68 16.75
CA VAL A 25 -32.12 -17.74 16.70
C VAL A 25 -31.38 -17.84 15.36
N ILE A 26 -31.32 -19.04 14.76
CA ILE A 26 -30.68 -19.26 13.45
C ILE A 26 -31.54 -18.67 12.32
N GLY A 27 -32.87 -18.75 12.41
CA GLY A 27 -33.79 -18.13 11.44
C GLY A 27 -33.70 -16.59 11.41
N LEU A 28 -33.57 -15.94 12.57
CA LEU A 28 -33.43 -14.47 12.67
C LEU A 28 -32.10 -13.95 12.11
N LEU A 29 -31.00 -14.70 12.27
CA LEU A 29 -29.69 -14.36 11.68
C LEU A 29 -29.70 -14.47 10.15
N ALA A 30 -30.39 -15.46 9.58
CA ALA A 30 -30.52 -15.60 8.12
C ALA A 30 -31.37 -14.46 7.49
N ILE A 31 -32.43 -14.01 8.16
CA ILE A 31 -33.26 -12.89 7.69
C ILE A 31 -32.51 -11.55 7.77
N ALA A 32 -31.67 -11.34 8.80
CA ALA A 32 -30.83 -10.14 8.91
C ALA A 32 -29.78 -10.04 7.78
N VAL A 33 -29.20 -11.18 7.36
CA VAL A 33 -28.24 -11.23 6.23
C VAL A 33 -28.94 -10.96 4.90
N ILE A 34 -30.16 -11.46 4.67
CA ILE A 34 -30.92 -11.20 3.44
C ILE A 34 -31.43 -9.76 3.39
N ALA A 35 -31.86 -9.18 4.51
CA ALA A 35 -32.28 -7.78 4.60
C ALA A 35 -31.11 -6.80 4.33
N ALA A 36 -29.89 -7.14 4.74
CA ALA A 36 -28.69 -6.35 4.43
C ALA A 36 -28.33 -6.37 2.93
N ALA A 37 -28.50 -7.51 2.25
CA ALA A 37 -28.24 -7.65 0.82
C ALA A 37 -29.22 -6.82 -0.05
N VAL A 38 -30.48 -6.71 0.36
CA VAL A 38 -31.49 -5.88 -0.34
C VAL A 38 -31.24 -4.38 -0.13
N TRP A 39 -30.64 -3.99 1.00
CA TRP A 39 -30.38 -2.57 1.32
C TRP A 39 -29.12 -2.01 0.65
N PHE A 40 -28.11 -2.85 0.38
CA PHE A 40 -26.94 -2.41 -0.40
C PHE A 40 -27.25 -2.11 -1.88
N GLY A 41 -28.31 -2.70 -2.44
CA GLY A 41 -28.75 -2.43 -3.82
C GLY A 41 -29.64 -1.20 -3.99
N LYS A 42 -30.39 -0.78 -2.96
CA LYS A 42 -31.39 0.30 -3.09
C LYS A 42 -30.84 1.72 -2.98
N GLY A 43 -29.65 1.91 -2.41
CA GLY A 43 -29.05 3.25 -2.25
C GLY A 43 -28.32 3.82 -3.47
N LEU A 44 -28.08 3.00 -4.51
CA LEU A 44 -27.32 3.39 -5.70
C LEU A 44 -28.14 3.36 -7.00
N LEU A 45 -29.42 2.99 -6.96
CA LEU A 45 -30.27 2.80 -8.15
C LEU A 45 -31.53 3.68 -8.19
N THR A 46 -31.65 4.72 -7.35
CA THR A 46 -32.82 5.62 -7.34
C THR A 46 -32.56 7.06 -7.78
N SER A 47 -31.38 7.39 -8.34
CA SER A 47 -31.22 8.64 -9.10
C SER A 47 -31.50 8.40 -10.57
N SER A 48 -32.79 8.37 -10.89
CA SER A 48 -33.30 8.44 -12.26
C SER A 48 -33.60 9.89 -12.59
N GLU A 49 -32.63 10.62 -13.15
CA GLU A 49 -32.90 11.79 -13.98
C GLU A 49 -32.23 11.58 -15.34
N PRO A 50 -33.01 11.30 -16.41
CA PRO A 50 -32.49 11.23 -17.76
C PRO A 50 -32.60 12.62 -18.39
N THR A 51 -31.47 13.27 -18.69
CA THR A 51 -31.48 14.44 -19.57
C THR A 51 -30.20 14.51 -20.38
N GLY A 52 -30.36 14.47 -21.71
CA GLY A 52 -29.43 15.10 -22.64
C GLY A 52 -28.61 14.17 -23.53
N SER A 53 -29.09 14.02 -24.76
CA SER A 53 -28.51 13.33 -25.92
C SER A 53 -27.06 13.66 -26.28
N PRO A 54 -26.40 12.79 -27.08
CA PRO A 54 -25.01 12.93 -27.52
C PRO A 54 -24.90 13.82 -28.76
N SER A 55 -23.91 14.70 -28.78
CA SER A 55 -23.49 15.43 -29.99
C SER A 55 -22.02 15.17 -30.30
N ALA A 56 -21.85 14.49 -31.45
CA ALA A 56 -20.84 14.67 -32.47
C ALA A 56 -19.35 14.66 -32.09
N ILE A 57 -18.72 13.58 -32.55
CA ILE A 57 -17.29 13.38 -32.78
C ILE A 57 -16.86 14.32 -33.93
N ALA A 58 -15.99 15.28 -33.63
CA ALA A 58 -15.22 16.02 -34.63
C ALA A 58 -13.74 15.62 -34.50
N GLY A 59 -13.17 15.18 -35.62
CA GLY A 59 -11.84 14.62 -35.71
C GLY A 59 -10.73 15.62 -35.41
N ALA A 60 -9.65 15.10 -34.85
CA ALA A 60 -8.34 15.74 -34.85
C ALA A 60 -7.34 14.78 -35.49
N THR A 61 -7.13 14.97 -36.78
CA THR A 61 -5.97 14.50 -37.54
C THR A 61 -4.71 15.09 -36.93
N SER A 62 -3.91 14.27 -36.23
CA SER A 62 -2.54 14.64 -35.86
C SER A 62 -1.59 14.20 -36.96
N SER A 63 -1.16 15.17 -37.77
CA SER A 63 -0.10 15.06 -38.75
C SER A 63 1.21 14.64 -38.07
N ALA A 64 1.79 13.54 -38.53
CA ALA A 64 3.15 13.15 -38.20
C ALA A 64 4.13 14.07 -38.97
N VAL A 65 5.04 14.71 -38.23
CA VAL A 65 6.21 15.41 -38.80
C VAL A 65 7.46 14.65 -38.35
N PRO A 66 8.26 14.08 -39.27
CA PRO A 66 9.58 13.57 -38.93
C PRO A 66 10.60 14.71 -39.07
N SER A 67 11.19 15.15 -37.96
CA SER A 67 12.36 16.02 -37.98
C SER A 67 13.60 15.19 -37.65
N THR A 68 14.31 14.84 -38.71
CA THR A 68 15.68 14.30 -38.68
C THR A 68 16.64 15.48 -38.59
N SER A 69 17.36 15.61 -37.48
CA SER A 69 18.52 16.49 -37.36
C SER A 69 19.73 15.68 -36.89
N LEU A 70 20.66 15.47 -37.82
CA LEU A 70 22.01 14.96 -37.55
C LEU A 70 22.84 16.05 -36.83
N PRO A 71 23.54 15.74 -35.74
CA PRO A 71 24.63 16.57 -35.27
C PRO A 71 25.97 16.16 -35.93
N THR A 72 26.61 17.16 -36.53
CA THR A 72 28.00 17.16 -37.00
C THR A 72 28.96 17.28 -35.81
N PRO A 73 29.96 16.40 -35.62
CA PRO A 73 31.04 16.64 -34.67
C PRO A 73 32.21 17.34 -35.36
N SER A 74 32.42 18.62 -35.03
CA SER A 74 33.67 19.33 -35.29
C SER A 74 34.70 18.96 -34.22
N ALA A 75 35.79 18.36 -34.67
CA ALA A 75 36.98 18.14 -33.86
C ALA A 75 37.76 19.45 -33.73
N SER A 76 37.82 20.00 -32.51
CA SER A 76 38.82 20.99 -32.13
C SER A 76 39.77 20.32 -31.14
N SER A 77 40.98 20.07 -31.62
CA SER A 77 42.13 19.74 -30.78
C SER A 77 42.56 21.02 -30.12
N ASP A 78 42.54 21.10 -28.80
CA ASP A 78 43.16 22.19 -28.08
C ASP A 78 44.04 21.72 -26.94
N THR A 79 45.07 22.50 -26.71
CA THR A 79 46.41 22.04 -26.35
C THR A 79 46.66 22.30 -24.87
N GLY A 80 47.13 21.26 -24.18
CA GLY A 80 47.95 21.28 -22.95
C GLY A 80 47.77 22.43 -21.95
N THR A 81 47.10 22.16 -20.84
CA THR A 81 47.44 22.75 -19.54
C THR A 81 47.32 21.65 -18.48
N THR A 82 48.47 21.12 -18.06
CA THR A 82 48.59 20.09 -17.02
C THR A 82 48.33 20.73 -15.66
N ALA A 83 47.08 20.71 -15.22
CA ALA A 83 46.70 20.96 -13.83
C ALA A 83 47.01 19.71 -12.97
N PRO A 84 47.37 19.87 -11.68
CA PRO A 84 47.65 18.76 -10.77
C PRO A 84 46.41 17.89 -10.53
N PRO A 85 46.55 16.62 -10.10
CA PRO A 85 45.43 15.68 -9.98
C PRO A 85 44.43 16.12 -8.90
N THR A 86 43.33 16.75 -9.32
CA THR A 86 42.15 17.10 -8.51
C THR A 86 41.14 15.95 -8.37
N THR A 87 41.47 14.76 -8.88
CA THR A 87 40.56 13.62 -9.09
C THR A 87 39.86 13.12 -7.83
N GLU A 88 40.47 13.24 -6.65
CA GLU A 88 39.91 12.68 -5.41
C GLU A 88 38.78 13.53 -4.83
N THR A 89 38.92 14.86 -4.82
CA THR A 89 37.88 15.78 -4.33
C THR A 89 36.64 15.75 -5.21
N ASP A 90 36.83 15.65 -6.53
CA ASP A 90 35.73 15.58 -7.51
C ASP A 90 34.93 14.27 -7.35
N SER A 91 35.60 13.16 -7.02
CA SER A 91 34.94 11.86 -6.80
C SER A 91 34.01 11.87 -5.59
N LEU A 92 34.40 12.53 -4.50
CA LEU A 92 33.60 12.60 -3.27
C LEU A 92 32.41 13.54 -3.42
N ALA A 93 32.58 14.66 -4.15
CA ALA A 93 31.48 15.55 -4.49
C ALA A 93 30.43 14.83 -5.36
N ALA A 94 30.86 14.05 -6.34
CA ALA A 94 29.98 13.23 -7.17
C ALA A 94 29.23 12.17 -6.34
N ALA A 95 29.91 11.50 -5.40
CA ALA A 95 29.28 10.54 -4.48
C ALA A 95 28.18 11.18 -3.62
N VAL A 96 28.45 12.37 -3.06
CA VAL A 96 27.44 13.13 -2.29
C VAL A 96 26.24 13.50 -3.16
N ALA A 97 26.46 13.95 -4.39
CA ALA A 97 25.39 14.29 -5.33
C ALA A 97 24.53 13.07 -5.69
N SER A 98 25.16 11.94 -6.04
CA SER A 98 24.45 10.69 -6.34
C SER A 98 23.66 10.17 -5.14
N CYS A 99 24.24 10.20 -3.94
CA CYS A 99 23.54 9.86 -2.70
C CYS A 99 22.30 10.74 -2.46
N ARG A 100 22.39 12.05 -2.71
CA ARG A 100 21.26 12.96 -2.52
C ARG A 100 20.12 12.63 -3.48
N THR A 101 20.43 12.34 -4.74
CA THR A 101 19.44 11.91 -5.74
C THR A 101 18.80 10.58 -5.33
N ALA A 102 19.62 9.58 -5.03
CA ALA A 102 19.15 8.24 -4.66
C ALA A 102 18.28 8.28 -3.38
N TRP A 103 18.70 9.05 -2.37
CA TRP A 103 17.92 9.26 -1.14
C TRP A 103 16.58 9.93 -1.42
N THR A 104 16.55 10.97 -2.26
CA THR A 104 15.30 11.67 -2.61
C THR A 104 14.30 10.74 -3.29
N THR A 105 14.77 9.92 -4.26
CA THR A 105 13.93 8.93 -4.94
C THR A 105 13.37 7.90 -3.95
N GLN A 106 14.21 7.39 -3.06
CA GLN A 106 13.79 6.40 -2.07
C GLN A 106 12.84 6.98 -1.01
N ALA A 107 13.07 8.23 -0.58
CA ALA A 107 12.22 8.95 0.37
C ALA A 107 10.81 9.17 -0.17
N THR A 108 10.67 9.49 -1.47
CA THR A 108 9.36 9.58 -2.13
C THR A 108 8.60 8.25 -2.05
N ALA A 109 9.24 7.14 -2.44
CA ALA A 109 8.63 5.81 -2.36
C ALA A 109 8.22 5.45 -0.92
N ARG A 110 9.08 5.74 0.06
CA ARG A 110 8.82 5.50 1.48
C ARG A 110 7.63 6.31 1.98
N ASN A 111 7.55 7.59 1.64
CA ASN A 111 6.50 8.50 2.11
C ASN A 111 5.14 8.11 1.51
N ASP A 112 5.09 7.74 0.24
CA ASP A 112 3.85 7.30 -0.40
C ASP A 112 3.40 5.92 0.09
N ALA A 113 4.34 5.00 0.34
CA ALA A 113 4.05 3.74 1.03
C ALA A 113 3.40 3.99 2.40
N TYR A 114 3.96 4.91 3.19
CA TYR A 114 3.45 5.25 4.52
C TYR A 114 2.03 5.82 4.46
N ARG A 115 1.79 6.76 3.55
CA ARG A 115 0.47 7.37 3.35
C ARG A 115 -0.58 6.31 3.01
N SER A 116 -0.28 5.44 2.05
CA SER A 116 -1.22 4.42 1.57
C SER A 116 -1.48 3.32 2.60
N LEU A 117 -0.43 2.83 3.27
CA LEU A 117 -0.57 1.76 4.27
C LEU A 117 -1.17 2.25 5.59
N SER A 118 -1.02 3.54 5.94
CA SER A 118 -1.74 4.12 7.07
C SER A 118 -3.26 4.18 6.83
N GLN A 119 -3.70 4.42 5.58
CA GLN A 119 -5.12 4.32 5.22
C GLN A 119 -5.62 2.88 5.32
N TRP A 120 -4.79 1.91 4.88
CA TRP A 120 -5.14 0.50 5.00
C TRP A 120 -5.27 0.07 6.47
N ASP A 121 -4.35 0.50 7.33
CA ASP A 121 -4.42 0.26 8.79
C ASP A 121 -5.72 0.80 9.39
N ALA A 122 -6.05 2.05 9.09
CA ALA A 122 -7.30 2.67 9.54
C ALA A 122 -8.53 1.91 9.04
N HIS A 123 -8.52 1.43 7.81
CA HIS A 123 -9.60 0.62 7.25
C HIS A 123 -9.74 -0.74 7.99
N LEU A 124 -8.63 -1.45 8.19
CA LEU A 124 -8.61 -2.72 8.94
C LEU A 124 -9.08 -2.52 10.38
N LYS A 125 -8.75 -1.39 11.01
CA LYS A 125 -9.23 -1.05 12.35
C LYS A 125 -10.76 -0.95 12.40
N ILE A 126 -11.40 -0.30 11.43
CA ILE A 126 -12.87 -0.24 11.35
C ILE A 126 -13.45 -1.66 11.22
N MET A 127 -12.85 -2.50 10.38
CA MET A 127 -13.28 -3.90 10.22
C MET A 127 -13.15 -4.69 11.52
N ASN A 128 -12.03 -4.54 12.23
CA ASN A 128 -11.80 -5.21 13.51
C ASN A 128 -12.78 -4.74 14.58
N ASP A 129 -13.03 -3.43 14.68
CA ASP A 129 -13.97 -2.86 15.64
C ASP A 129 -15.41 -3.32 15.34
N LEU A 130 -15.78 -3.45 14.07
CA LEU A 130 -17.08 -4.02 13.65
C LEU A 130 -17.21 -5.50 14.06
N GLN A 131 -16.18 -6.32 13.79
CA GLN A 131 -16.19 -7.74 14.13
C GLN A 131 -16.16 -7.99 15.65
N ALA A 132 -15.55 -7.08 16.40
CA ALA A 132 -15.55 -7.09 17.87
C ALA A 132 -16.83 -6.47 18.49
N ASN A 133 -17.83 -6.10 17.68
CA ASN A 133 -19.05 -5.42 18.12
C ASN A 133 -18.80 -4.11 18.89
N LYS A 134 -17.66 -3.44 18.65
CA LYS A 134 -17.32 -2.12 19.24
C LYS A 134 -17.98 -0.97 18.50
N ILE A 135 -18.32 -1.18 17.23
CA ILE A 135 -19.11 -0.27 16.41
C ILE A 135 -20.22 -1.04 15.70
N THR A 136 -21.30 -0.35 15.36
CA THR A 136 -22.38 -0.89 14.54
C THR A 136 -22.02 -0.88 13.05
N LEU A 137 -22.72 -1.67 12.24
CA LEU A 137 -22.57 -1.62 10.78
C LEU A 137 -22.85 -0.21 10.21
N ALA A 138 -23.81 0.52 10.79
CA ALA A 138 -24.12 1.89 10.37
C ALA A 138 -22.93 2.83 10.62
N GLN A 139 -22.29 2.71 11.78
CA GLN A 139 -21.08 3.48 12.11
C GLN A 139 -19.91 3.11 11.19
N ALA A 140 -19.69 1.82 10.93
CA ALA A 140 -18.65 1.36 10.00
C ALA A 140 -18.87 1.93 8.59
N LYS A 141 -20.11 1.87 8.07
CA LYS A 141 -20.49 2.46 6.77
C LYS A 141 -20.22 3.96 6.68
N ALA A 142 -20.45 4.71 7.75
CA ALA A 142 -20.16 6.14 7.79
C ALA A 142 -18.64 6.43 7.85
N ALA A 143 -17.85 5.51 8.39
CA ALA A 143 -16.40 5.67 8.55
C ALA A 143 -15.59 5.23 7.32
N TRP A 144 -15.99 4.15 6.64
CA TRP A 144 -15.24 3.59 5.50
C TRP A 144 -14.91 4.59 4.38
N PRO A 145 -15.82 5.49 3.93
CA PRO A 145 -15.51 6.44 2.86
C PRO A 145 -14.23 7.23 3.09
N LYS A 146 -13.99 7.68 4.34
CA LYS A 146 -12.78 8.43 4.71
C LYS A 146 -11.48 7.65 4.50
N THR A 147 -11.53 6.33 4.62
CA THR A 147 -10.35 5.46 4.42
C THR A 147 -10.11 5.11 2.96
N THR A 148 -11.13 5.23 2.10
CA THR A 148 -11.08 4.82 0.69
C THR A 148 -10.99 5.98 -0.29
N GLU A 149 -11.34 7.21 0.12
CA GLU A 149 -11.50 8.38 -0.76
C GLU A 149 -10.28 8.67 -1.64
N GLN A 150 -9.07 8.63 -1.07
CA GLN A 150 -7.81 8.87 -1.79
C GLN A 150 -6.95 7.61 -1.93
N ALA A 151 -7.52 6.46 -1.62
CA ALA A 151 -6.72 5.25 -1.44
C ALA A 151 -6.15 4.74 -2.77
N ALA A 152 -6.92 4.84 -3.85
CA ALA A 152 -6.48 4.41 -5.17
C ALA A 152 -5.31 5.27 -5.67
N GLU A 153 -5.43 6.59 -5.54
CA GLU A 153 -4.40 7.57 -5.92
C GLU A 153 -3.13 7.35 -5.10
N ASN A 154 -3.24 7.14 -3.80
CA ASN A 154 -2.10 6.91 -2.92
C ASN A 154 -1.38 5.57 -3.23
N ILE A 155 -2.13 4.52 -3.62
CA ILE A 155 -1.53 3.27 -4.11
C ILE A 155 -0.78 3.53 -5.40
N VAL A 156 -1.38 4.24 -6.36
CA VAL A 156 -0.73 4.58 -7.64
C VAL A 156 0.55 5.40 -7.41
N ALA A 157 0.50 6.40 -6.53
CA ALA A 157 1.67 7.19 -6.14
C ALA A 157 2.80 6.29 -5.60
N PHE A 158 2.48 5.39 -4.66
CA PHE A 158 3.45 4.43 -4.15
C PHE A 158 4.02 3.53 -5.25
N ARG A 159 3.18 2.94 -6.10
CA ARG A 159 3.63 2.06 -7.20
C ARG A 159 4.52 2.79 -8.19
N ASN A 160 4.20 4.03 -8.53
CA ASN A 160 5.00 4.86 -9.43
C ASN A 160 6.35 5.21 -8.81
N ALA A 161 6.37 5.61 -7.54
CA ALA A 161 7.60 5.91 -6.81
C ALA A 161 8.48 4.67 -6.62
N ASP A 162 7.89 3.51 -6.33
CA ASP A 162 8.59 2.22 -6.21
C ASP A 162 9.19 1.78 -7.56
N LYS A 163 8.44 1.98 -8.66
CA LYS A 163 8.94 1.74 -10.02
C LYS A 163 10.10 2.68 -10.37
N ALA A 164 9.99 3.98 -10.04
CA ALA A 164 11.04 4.95 -10.27
C ALA A 164 12.31 4.60 -9.47
N LEU A 165 12.16 4.16 -8.21
CA LEU A 165 13.26 3.66 -7.40
C LEU A 165 13.91 2.42 -8.02
N ALA A 166 13.12 1.45 -8.48
CA ALA A 166 13.63 0.24 -9.12
C ALA A 166 14.34 0.52 -10.46
N ALA A 167 13.95 1.58 -11.18
CA ALA A 167 14.58 2.01 -12.42
C ALA A 167 15.81 2.91 -12.21
N SER A 168 16.02 3.42 -10.99
CA SER A 168 17.13 4.31 -10.68
C SER A 168 18.47 3.59 -10.82
N GLN A 169 19.41 4.19 -11.54
CA GLN A 169 20.80 3.73 -11.63
C GLN A 169 21.71 4.39 -10.59
N GLU A 170 21.22 5.42 -9.90
CA GLU A 170 21.96 6.16 -8.89
C GLU A 170 22.27 5.27 -7.68
N LYS A 171 23.53 5.26 -7.27
CA LYS A 171 23.99 4.48 -6.12
C LYS A 171 24.57 5.42 -5.08
N CYS A 172 24.05 5.34 -3.87
CA CYS A 172 24.72 5.99 -2.75
C CYS A 172 25.89 5.12 -2.28
N ALA A 173 27.08 5.41 -2.81
CA ALA A 173 28.31 4.73 -2.47
C ALA A 173 29.50 5.69 -2.57
N VAL A 174 30.55 5.39 -1.81
CA VAL A 174 31.85 6.05 -1.87
C VAL A 174 32.93 4.98 -1.86
N ASP A 175 34.11 5.30 -2.41
CA ASP A 175 35.26 4.41 -2.35
C ASP A 175 35.59 3.99 -0.91
N ALA A 176 36.00 2.74 -0.72
CA ALA A 176 36.31 2.19 0.60
C ALA A 176 37.54 2.85 1.25
N ALA A 177 38.49 3.34 0.44
CA ALA A 177 39.67 4.07 0.89
C ALA A 177 39.38 5.55 1.18
N ALA A 178 38.24 6.10 0.70
CA ALA A 178 37.88 7.49 0.96
C ALA A 178 37.68 7.73 2.46
N ALA A 179 38.45 8.68 2.99
CA ALA A 179 38.48 9.01 4.41
C ALA A 179 37.87 10.39 4.70
N GLY A 180 37.57 10.62 5.98
CA GLY A 180 37.12 11.90 6.50
C GLY A 180 35.60 12.06 6.56
N PRO A 181 35.12 13.17 7.18
CA PRO A 181 33.73 13.31 7.60
C PRO A 181 32.70 13.21 6.46
N LYS A 182 33.06 13.68 5.26
CA LYS A 182 32.17 13.61 4.08
C LYS A 182 31.97 12.17 3.60
N ALA A 183 33.04 11.36 3.59
CA ALA A 183 32.95 9.94 3.21
C ALA A 183 32.16 9.14 4.26
N ASP A 184 32.32 9.47 5.55
CA ASP A 184 31.54 8.87 6.64
C ASP A 184 30.04 9.20 6.52
N ALA A 185 29.70 10.45 6.18
CA ALA A 185 28.33 10.88 5.94
C ALA A 185 27.67 10.11 4.78
N VAL A 186 28.41 9.89 3.68
CA VAL A 186 27.94 9.06 2.55
C VAL A 186 27.69 7.62 3.00
N ARG A 187 28.63 6.99 3.72
CA ARG A 187 28.47 5.63 4.26
C ARG A 187 27.27 5.51 5.20
N GLN A 188 27.05 6.50 6.07
CA GLN A 188 25.91 6.52 6.96
C GLN A 188 24.59 6.66 6.19
N CYS A 189 24.52 7.54 5.19
CA CYS A 189 23.35 7.66 4.33
C CYS A 189 23.06 6.34 3.60
N ALA A 190 24.07 5.67 3.05
CA ALA A 190 23.93 4.38 2.40
C ALA A 190 23.39 3.29 3.36
N ALA A 191 23.82 3.28 4.63
CA ALA A 191 23.30 2.38 5.65
C ALA A 191 21.82 2.66 5.98
N SER A 192 21.43 3.93 6.08
CA SER A 192 20.03 4.34 6.22
C SER A 192 19.18 3.92 5.02
N MET A 193 19.71 4.07 3.80
CA MET A 193 19.04 3.62 2.59
C MET A 193 18.75 2.10 2.64
N LYS A 194 19.72 1.29 3.08
CA LYS A 194 19.51 -0.15 3.25
C LYS A 194 18.41 -0.47 4.27
N THR A 195 18.28 0.34 5.32
CA THR A 195 17.18 0.21 6.29
C THR A 195 15.84 0.50 5.62
N VAL A 196 15.75 1.58 4.84
CA VAL A 196 14.54 1.95 4.11
C VAL A 196 14.17 0.92 3.04
N ASP A 197 15.13 0.28 2.37
CA ASP A 197 14.88 -0.83 1.44
C ASP A 197 14.16 -1.99 2.13
N GLY A 198 14.56 -2.33 3.36
CA GLY A 198 13.89 -3.34 4.17
C GLY A 198 12.43 -2.97 4.50
N VAL A 199 12.16 -1.68 4.76
CA VAL A 199 10.80 -1.16 4.99
C VAL A 199 9.96 -1.24 3.72
N LEU A 200 10.51 -0.80 2.58
CA LEU A 200 9.84 -0.83 1.28
C LEU A 200 9.53 -2.26 0.82
N ALA A 201 10.43 -3.21 1.07
CA ALA A 201 10.16 -4.63 0.78
C ALA A 201 8.92 -5.15 1.52
N LYS A 202 8.75 -4.79 2.80
CA LYS A 202 7.54 -5.15 3.56
C LYS A 202 6.31 -4.37 3.07
N ALA A 203 6.47 -3.10 2.69
CA ALA A 203 5.39 -2.29 2.14
C ALA A 203 4.81 -2.90 0.86
N ARG A 204 5.66 -3.41 -0.05
CA ARG A 204 5.24 -4.09 -1.29
C ARG A 204 4.34 -5.30 -1.03
N VAL A 205 4.58 -6.03 0.06
CA VAL A 205 3.75 -7.16 0.49
C VAL A 205 2.46 -6.67 1.13
N ALA A 206 2.56 -5.69 2.04
CA ALA A 206 1.43 -5.15 2.80
C ALA A 206 0.39 -4.45 1.91
N ILE A 207 0.81 -3.85 0.80
CA ILE A 207 -0.10 -3.08 -0.07
C ILE A 207 -0.97 -3.95 -0.98
N ALA A 208 -0.54 -5.18 -1.31
CA ALA A 208 -1.21 -6.01 -2.31
C ALA A 208 -2.67 -6.38 -1.95
N PRO A 209 -3.01 -6.74 -0.70
CA PRO A 209 -4.40 -6.96 -0.31
C PRO A 209 -5.25 -5.69 -0.40
N TRP A 210 -4.67 -4.52 -0.07
CA TRP A 210 -5.37 -3.25 -0.13
C TRP A 210 -5.72 -2.86 -1.57
N GLU A 211 -4.76 -2.99 -2.48
CA GLU A 211 -4.96 -2.75 -3.90
C GLU A 211 -6.04 -3.65 -4.50
N THR A 212 -6.04 -4.93 -4.14
CA THR A 212 -7.08 -5.88 -4.58
C THR A 212 -8.44 -5.50 -4.01
N HIS A 213 -8.50 -5.10 -2.74
CA HIS A 213 -9.75 -4.71 -2.09
C HIS A 213 -10.42 -3.52 -2.78
N LEU A 214 -9.64 -2.50 -3.17
CA LEU A 214 -10.17 -1.34 -3.90
C LEU A 214 -10.64 -1.72 -5.31
N LYS A 215 -9.96 -2.64 -5.99
CA LYS A 215 -10.42 -3.17 -7.30
C LYS A 215 -11.75 -3.90 -7.14
N ASP A 216 -11.90 -4.75 -6.13
CA ASP A 216 -13.15 -5.46 -5.83
C ASP A 216 -14.27 -4.49 -5.46
N GLN A 217 -13.98 -3.43 -4.69
CA GLN A 217 -14.97 -2.38 -4.41
C GLN A 217 -15.46 -1.70 -5.69
N SER A 218 -14.56 -1.35 -6.59
CA SER A 218 -14.92 -0.74 -7.88
C SER A 218 -15.75 -1.70 -8.74
N HIS A 219 -15.37 -2.99 -8.79
CA HIS A 219 -16.11 -4.01 -9.52
C HIS A 219 -17.52 -4.24 -8.95
N PHE A 220 -17.65 -4.26 -7.62
CA PHE A 220 -18.94 -4.31 -6.93
C PHE A 220 -19.81 -3.09 -7.24
N LYS A 221 -19.25 -1.87 -7.16
CA LYS A 221 -19.96 -0.62 -7.51
C LYS A 221 -20.45 -0.61 -8.95
N ALA A 222 -19.70 -1.22 -9.87
CA ALA A 222 -20.08 -1.37 -11.27
C ALA A 222 -21.09 -2.51 -11.52
N GLY A 223 -21.57 -3.19 -10.48
CA GLY A 223 -22.54 -4.30 -10.59
C GLY A 223 -21.93 -5.63 -11.06
N GLY A 224 -20.60 -5.73 -11.16
CA GLY A 224 -19.91 -6.95 -11.60
C GLY A 224 -19.84 -8.05 -10.55
N MET A 225 -20.17 -7.74 -9.29
CA MET A 225 -20.14 -8.69 -8.18
C MET A 225 -21.43 -8.60 -7.36
N THR A 226 -21.97 -9.75 -6.93
CA THR A 226 -23.09 -9.76 -5.99
C THR A 226 -22.64 -9.35 -4.58
N PRO A 227 -23.54 -8.83 -3.72
CA PRO A 227 -23.18 -8.49 -2.34
C PRO A 227 -22.54 -9.64 -1.55
N ALA A 228 -23.05 -10.87 -1.71
CA ALA A 228 -22.51 -12.04 -1.03
C ALA A 228 -21.10 -12.41 -1.50
N ALA A 229 -20.84 -12.32 -2.82
CA ALA A 229 -19.51 -12.55 -3.36
C ALA A 229 -18.51 -11.46 -2.91
N ALA A 230 -18.95 -10.20 -2.86
CA ALA A 230 -18.14 -9.08 -2.38
C ALA A 230 -17.76 -9.24 -0.92
N GLU A 231 -18.72 -9.58 -0.04
CA GLU A 231 -18.42 -9.83 1.37
C GLU A 231 -17.40 -10.97 1.55
N ALA A 232 -17.58 -12.08 0.83
CA ALA A 232 -16.66 -13.22 0.90
C ALA A 232 -15.24 -12.83 0.46
N ALA A 233 -15.11 -12.11 -0.67
CA ALA A 233 -13.82 -11.62 -1.16
C ALA A 233 -13.16 -10.65 -0.16
N TRP A 234 -13.92 -9.67 0.35
CA TRP A 234 -13.41 -8.71 1.31
C TRP A 234 -12.98 -9.34 2.63
N ARG A 235 -13.66 -10.40 3.09
CA ARG A 235 -13.28 -11.15 4.29
C ARG A 235 -11.91 -11.84 4.12
N VAL A 236 -11.65 -12.41 2.95
CA VAL A 236 -10.34 -13.00 2.63
C VAL A 236 -9.25 -11.92 2.61
N LEU A 237 -9.53 -10.75 2.01
CA LEU A 237 -8.57 -9.64 1.95
C LEU A 237 -8.32 -9.00 3.31
N TRP A 238 -9.34 -8.92 4.17
CA TRP A 238 -9.20 -8.51 5.57
C TRP A 238 -8.23 -9.42 6.32
N GLN A 239 -8.42 -10.75 6.25
CA GLN A 239 -7.51 -11.72 6.88
C GLN A 239 -6.08 -11.61 6.34
N LYS A 240 -5.91 -11.44 5.02
CA LYS A 240 -4.59 -11.19 4.42
C LYS A 240 -3.97 -9.90 4.93
N GLY A 241 -4.74 -8.81 5.04
CA GLY A 241 -4.29 -7.54 5.60
C GLY A 241 -3.80 -7.68 7.04
N LEU A 242 -4.52 -8.43 7.88
CA LEU A 242 -4.10 -8.73 9.26
C LEU A 242 -2.78 -9.51 9.32
N ALA A 243 -2.47 -10.32 8.31
CA ALA A 243 -1.21 -11.06 8.25
C ALA A 243 -0.05 -10.22 7.68
N THR A 244 -0.31 -9.36 6.69
CA THR A 244 0.75 -8.66 5.94
C THR A 244 1.09 -7.26 6.46
N LEU A 245 0.15 -6.58 7.13
CA LEU A 245 0.36 -5.23 7.63
C LEU A 245 1.28 -5.17 8.87
N PRO A 246 1.15 -6.03 9.90
CA PRO A 246 1.96 -5.92 11.11
C PRO A 246 3.48 -5.95 10.88
N PRO A 247 4.04 -6.81 10.00
CA PRO A 247 5.46 -6.76 9.68
C PRO A 247 5.94 -5.41 9.13
N TRP A 248 5.12 -4.73 8.33
CA TRP A 248 5.44 -3.38 7.84
C TRP A 248 5.31 -2.35 8.95
N SER A 249 4.20 -2.35 9.71
CA SER A 249 3.96 -1.38 10.79
C SER A 249 5.07 -1.40 11.85
N ALA A 250 5.63 -2.58 12.14
CA ALA A 250 6.72 -2.75 13.08
C ALA A 250 8.01 -2.01 12.68
N VAL A 251 8.21 -1.70 11.41
CA VAL A 251 9.42 -1.02 10.89
C VAL A 251 9.15 0.32 10.22
N ALA A 252 7.88 0.69 10.04
CA ALA A 252 7.48 1.90 9.31
C ALA A 252 8.06 3.18 9.93
N LEU A 253 8.00 3.30 11.26
CA LEU A 253 8.54 4.45 11.98
C LEU A 253 10.07 4.53 11.87
N GLN A 254 10.76 3.40 11.98
CA GLN A 254 12.22 3.33 11.79
C GLN A 254 12.62 3.84 10.39
N GLY A 255 11.89 3.44 9.35
CA GLY A 255 12.12 3.95 7.99
C GLY A 255 11.90 5.45 7.87
N GLN A 256 10.84 5.97 8.48
CA GLN A 256 10.53 7.42 8.46
C GLN A 256 11.58 8.26 9.17
N GLN A 257 12.16 7.73 10.25
CA GLN A 257 13.18 8.40 11.05
C GLN A 257 14.63 8.17 10.54
N ALA A 258 14.83 7.35 9.50
CA ALA A 258 16.15 7.04 8.98
C ALA A 258 16.85 8.33 8.46
N PRO A 259 18.05 8.68 8.98
CA PRO A 259 18.73 9.92 8.61
C PRO A 259 19.61 9.76 7.37
N CYS A 260 19.70 10.80 6.55
CA CYS A 260 20.73 10.93 5.50
C CYS A 260 21.28 12.36 5.56
N ASN A 261 22.27 12.57 6.42
CA ASN A 261 22.86 13.89 6.68
C ASN A 261 24.08 14.09 5.79
N LEU A 262 23.84 14.44 4.53
CA LEU A 262 24.92 14.71 3.58
C LEU A 262 25.42 16.16 3.72
N PRO A 263 26.74 16.41 3.57
CA PRO A 263 27.28 17.76 3.55
C PRO A 263 26.72 18.56 2.36
N THR A 264 26.55 19.87 2.55
CA THR A 264 26.23 20.81 1.47
C THR A 264 27.39 20.97 0.50
#